data_AF-A0A1C8PA36-F1
#
_entry.id   AF-A0A1C8PA36-F1
#
_cell.length_a   1.000
_cell.length_b   1.000
_cell.length_c   1.000
_cell.angle_alpha   90.00
_cell.angle_beta   90.00
_cell.angle_gamma   90.00
#
_symmetry.space_group_name_H-M   'P 1'
#
loop_
_entity.id
_entity.type
_entity.pdbx_description
1 polymer ?
#
loop_
_entity_poly.entity_id
_entity_poly.type
_entity_poly.pdbx_seq_one_letter_code
_entity_poly.pdbx_strand_id
1 'polypeptide(L)'
;DALRPVHETFARDPRFNIILLPHNVGKRKAQIAAIRRSAGDMVLNVDSDTILASDVITELVPKMQDPAVGAAMGQLTASNRNESWLTRLIDMEYWLACNEERAAQARFGAVMCCCGPCAMYRRSALVMLLDQYESQFFRGKPSDFGEDRHLTILMLKAGFRTEYVPSAIAATVVPNRLKPYLRQQLRWARSTFRDTLLGLRLLPGLNRFLTLDVVGQNLGPLLLALSVLTALAQLALTGTPPWWTVLMIVAMTMIRCSIVAFRARQLRFLGFSLHTFINIFLLLPL
;
A
#
# COMPACT_ATOMS: atom_id res chain seq x y z
N ASP A 1 21.45 -15.31 14.21
CA ASP A 1 21.38 -15.26 12.74
C ASP A 1 20.04 -15.88 12.32
N ALA A 2 19.01 -15.05 12.12
CA ALA A 2 17.62 -15.52 11.96
C ALA A 2 17.38 -16.29 10.65
N LEU A 3 18.27 -16.13 9.66
CA LEU A 3 18.15 -16.75 8.35
C LEU A 3 18.84 -18.12 8.26
N ARG A 4 19.75 -18.43 9.19
CA ARG A 4 20.49 -19.69 9.21
C ARG A 4 19.57 -20.92 9.31
N PRO A 5 18.57 -20.98 10.20
CA PRO A 5 17.66 -22.12 10.27
C PRO A 5 16.84 -22.30 8.98
N VAL A 6 16.44 -21.19 8.34
CA VAL A 6 15.71 -21.21 7.06
C VAL A 6 16.61 -21.78 5.96
N HIS A 7 17.86 -21.33 5.88
CA HIS A 7 18.83 -21.86 4.93
C HIS A 7 19.08 -23.35 5.16
N GLU A 8 19.36 -23.78 6.39
CA GLU A 8 19.59 -25.18 6.73
C GLU A 8 18.40 -26.08 6.38
N THR A 9 17.18 -25.58 6.57
CA THR A 9 15.95 -26.34 6.27
C THR A 9 15.72 -26.50 4.77
N PHE A 10 15.92 -25.45 3.98
CA PHE A 10 15.51 -25.42 2.57
C PHE A 10 16.65 -25.56 1.55
N ALA A 11 17.93 -25.45 1.95
CA ALA A 11 19.06 -25.46 1.01
C ALA A 11 19.21 -26.76 0.21
N ARG A 12 18.64 -27.88 0.69
CA ARG A 12 18.68 -29.17 0.00
C ARG A 12 17.42 -29.46 -0.82
N ASP A 13 16.38 -28.63 -0.71
CA ASP A 13 15.14 -28.82 -1.45
C ASP A 13 15.26 -28.16 -2.84
N PRO A 14 15.19 -28.92 -3.94
CA PRO A 14 15.39 -28.39 -5.29
C PRO A 14 14.31 -27.39 -5.72
N ARG A 15 13.20 -27.29 -4.98
CA ARG A 15 12.14 -26.29 -5.22
C ARG A 15 12.54 -24.90 -4.73
N PHE A 16 13.58 -24.79 -3.90
CA PHE A 16 14.03 -23.53 -3.32
C PHE A 16 15.38 -23.14 -3.88
N ASN A 17 15.52 -21.85 -4.23
CA ASN A 17 16.80 -21.26 -4.59
C ASN A 17 17.07 -20.08 -3.66
N ILE A 18 18.12 -20.19 -2.83
CA ILE A 18 18.46 -19.17 -1.84
C ILE A 18 19.61 -18.33 -2.38
N ILE A 19 19.36 -17.02 -2.52
CA ILE A 19 20.34 -16.07 -3.03
C ILE A 19 20.85 -15.23 -1.87
N LEU A 20 22.08 -15.52 -1.42
CA LEU A 20 22.77 -14.71 -0.42
C LEU A 20 23.60 -13.63 -1.14
N LEU A 21 23.33 -12.37 -0.82
CA LEU A 21 24.12 -11.25 -1.33
C LEU A 21 25.28 -10.93 -0.36
N PRO A 22 26.45 -10.49 -0.86
CA PRO A 22 27.64 -10.31 -0.02
C PRO A 22 27.47 -9.29 1.12
N HIS A 23 26.59 -8.31 0.94
CA HIS A 23 26.26 -7.29 1.92
C HIS A 23 24.80 -6.86 1.76
N ASN A 24 24.27 -6.10 2.74
CA ASN A 24 22.92 -5.56 2.65
C ASN A 24 22.85 -4.47 1.57
N VAL A 25 22.09 -4.74 0.50
CA VAL A 25 21.89 -3.83 -0.64
C VAL A 25 20.49 -3.18 -0.68
N GLY A 26 19.65 -3.43 0.33
CA GLY A 26 18.25 -3.02 0.37
C GLY A 26 17.29 -3.97 -0.37
N LYS A 27 15.99 -3.85 -0.08
CA LYS A 27 14.92 -4.76 -0.57
C LYS A 27 14.84 -4.75 -2.10
N ARG A 28 14.79 -3.58 -2.72
CA ARG A 28 14.77 -3.42 -4.19
C ARG A 28 15.85 -4.21 -4.92
N LYS A 29 17.12 -4.03 -4.57
CA LYS A 29 18.24 -4.68 -5.27
C LYS A 29 18.23 -6.20 -5.06
N ALA A 30 17.82 -6.65 -3.87
CA ALA A 30 17.61 -8.07 -3.59
C ALA A 30 16.49 -8.66 -4.47
N GLN A 31 15.37 -7.96 -4.63
CA GLN A 31 14.29 -8.37 -5.53
C GLN A 31 14.77 -8.44 -6.99
N ILE A 32 15.52 -7.44 -7.48
CA ILE A 32 16.08 -7.47 -8.85
C ILE A 32 16.96 -8.70 -9.06
N ALA A 33 17.84 -9.02 -8.10
CA ALA A 33 18.69 -10.21 -8.16
C ALA A 33 17.86 -11.50 -8.23
N ALA A 34 16.79 -11.60 -7.43
CA ALA A 34 15.88 -12.75 -7.45
C ALA A 34 15.10 -12.85 -8.78
N ILE A 35 14.55 -11.74 -9.28
CA ILE A 35 13.78 -11.70 -10.53
C ILE A 35 14.66 -12.10 -11.71
N ARG A 36 15.89 -11.59 -11.80
CA ARG A 36 16.84 -11.93 -12.89
C ARG A 36 17.20 -13.42 -12.91
N ARG A 37 17.22 -14.09 -11.75
CA ARG A 37 17.50 -15.53 -11.63
C ARG A 37 16.24 -16.41 -11.69
N SER A 38 15.04 -15.83 -11.64
CA SER A 38 13.77 -16.55 -11.77
C SER A 38 13.52 -16.99 -13.21
N ALA A 39 12.81 -18.11 -13.39
CA ALA A 39 12.49 -18.69 -14.69
C ALA A 39 10.99 -18.78 -15.00
N GLY A 40 10.10 -18.56 -14.02
CA GLY A 40 8.65 -18.66 -14.23
C GLY A 40 8.07 -17.50 -15.01
N ASP A 41 6.98 -17.72 -15.75
CA ASP A 41 6.32 -16.66 -16.56
C ASP A 41 5.72 -15.53 -15.70
N MET A 42 5.40 -15.84 -14.45
CA MET A 42 4.88 -14.92 -13.44
C MET A 42 5.80 -14.89 -12.23
N VAL A 43 5.91 -13.72 -11.60
CA VAL A 43 6.64 -13.51 -10.35
C VAL A 43 5.65 -13.07 -9.28
N LEU A 44 5.50 -13.85 -8.22
CA LEU A 44 4.71 -13.48 -7.04
C LEU A 44 5.64 -12.95 -5.96
N ASN A 45 5.47 -11.67 -5.60
CA ASN A 45 6.16 -11.06 -4.47
C ASN A 45 5.38 -11.35 -3.18
N VAL A 46 6.11 -11.77 -2.14
CA VAL A 46 5.59 -12.10 -0.81
C VAL A 46 6.55 -11.54 0.24
N ASP A 47 6.02 -10.82 1.22
CA ASP A 47 6.82 -10.34 2.35
C ASP A 47 7.07 -11.46 3.36
N SER A 48 8.19 -11.41 4.09
CA SER A 48 8.63 -12.48 5.00
C SER A 48 7.71 -12.71 6.21
N ASP A 49 6.84 -11.75 6.50
CA ASP A 49 5.84 -11.78 7.58
C ASP A 49 4.43 -12.09 7.07
N THR A 50 4.32 -12.59 5.84
CA THR A 50 3.05 -12.85 5.16
C THR A 50 2.81 -14.34 4.93
N ILE A 51 1.60 -14.77 5.23
CA ILE A 51 1.09 -16.13 4.97
C ILE A 51 0.04 -16.03 3.87
N LEU A 52 0.22 -16.78 2.79
CA LEU A 52 -0.72 -16.87 1.69
C LEU A 52 -1.77 -17.95 1.96
N ALA A 53 -3.02 -17.72 1.55
CA ALA A 53 -3.98 -18.81 1.43
C ALA A 53 -3.51 -19.83 0.37
N SER A 54 -3.88 -21.10 0.53
CA SER A 54 -3.40 -22.20 -0.31
C SER A 54 -3.79 -22.07 -1.78
N ASP A 55 -4.84 -21.30 -2.07
CA ASP A 55 -5.42 -21.05 -3.39
C ASP A 55 -5.00 -19.71 -4.02
N VAL A 56 -4.17 -18.89 -3.36
CA VAL A 56 -3.77 -17.55 -3.85
C VAL A 56 -3.29 -17.55 -5.30
N ILE A 57 -2.47 -18.53 -5.68
CA ILE A 57 -1.95 -18.61 -7.05
C ILE A 57 -3.09 -18.95 -8.03
N THR A 58 -3.95 -19.92 -7.68
CA THR A 58 -5.11 -20.32 -8.48
C THR A 58 -6.10 -19.18 -8.68
N GLU A 59 -6.22 -18.28 -7.72
CA GLU A 59 -7.08 -17.09 -7.81
C GLU A 59 -6.46 -15.95 -8.64
N LEU A 60 -5.14 -15.73 -8.54
CA LEU A 60 -4.45 -14.65 -9.28
C LEU A 60 -4.24 -14.98 -10.76
N VAL A 61 -3.85 -16.22 -11.08
CA VAL A 61 -3.47 -16.63 -12.43
C VAL A 61 -4.55 -16.36 -13.49
N PRO A 62 -5.85 -16.64 -13.28
CA PRO A 62 -6.90 -16.35 -14.24
C PRO A 62 -6.93 -14.88 -14.69
N LYS A 63 -6.67 -13.94 -13.76
CA LYS A 63 -6.59 -12.51 -14.10
C LYS A 63 -5.37 -12.20 -14.95
N MET A 64 -4.25 -12.87 -14.68
CA MET A 64 -2.97 -12.70 -15.37
C MET A 64 -2.92 -13.40 -16.75
N GLN A 65 -3.94 -14.17 -17.14
CA GLN A 65 -4.01 -14.76 -18.48
C GLN A 65 -4.21 -13.71 -19.57
N ASP A 66 -4.85 -12.58 -19.25
CA ASP A 66 -4.96 -11.46 -20.18
C ASP A 66 -3.59 -10.80 -20.39
N PRO A 67 -3.06 -10.78 -21.64
CA PRO A 67 -1.74 -10.19 -21.94
C PRO A 67 -1.67 -8.69 -21.63
N ALA A 68 -2.80 -7.98 -21.59
CA ALA A 68 -2.86 -6.58 -21.20
C ALA A 68 -2.64 -6.37 -19.68
N VAL A 69 -2.79 -7.40 -18.85
CA VAL A 69 -2.54 -7.32 -17.41
C VAL A 69 -1.06 -7.59 -17.13
N GLY A 70 -0.40 -6.59 -16.55
CA GLY A 70 1.01 -6.65 -16.15
C GLY A 70 1.20 -6.98 -14.67
N ALA A 71 0.21 -6.68 -13.83
CA ALA A 71 0.22 -7.04 -12.41
C ALA A 71 -1.20 -7.28 -11.86
N ALA A 72 -1.29 -8.15 -10.86
CA ALA A 72 -2.51 -8.36 -10.07
C ALA A 72 -2.14 -8.52 -8.58
N MET A 73 -2.87 -7.86 -7.70
CA MET A 73 -2.70 -8.01 -6.25
C MET A 73 -3.88 -8.72 -5.59
N GLY A 74 -3.60 -9.38 -4.47
CA GLY A 74 -4.59 -10.03 -3.63
C GLY A 74 -5.13 -9.13 -2.53
N GLN A 75 -6.16 -9.63 -1.84
CA GLN A 75 -6.71 -9.04 -0.63
C GLN A 75 -5.75 -9.20 0.56
N LEU A 76 -5.49 -8.11 1.28
CA LEU A 76 -4.66 -8.12 2.48
C LEU A 76 -5.49 -8.16 3.75
N THR A 77 -5.04 -8.92 4.74
CA THR A 77 -5.61 -8.98 6.09
C THR A 77 -4.51 -8.97 7.14
N ALA A 78 -4.80 -8.47 8.34
CA ALA A 78 -3.86 -8.57 9.45
C ALA A 78 -3.97 -9.96 10.12
N SER A 79 -2.88 -10.72 10.14
CA SER A 79 -2.84 -12.05 10.78
C SER A 79 -3.03 -11.93 12.30
N ASN A 80 -2.41 -10.92 12.90
CA ASN A 80 -2.49 -10.62 14.33
C ASN A 80 -3.57 -9.58 14.69
N ARG A 81 -4.61 -9.43 13.86
CA ARG A 81 -5.68 -8.43 14.06
C ARG A 81 -6.30 -8.46 15.46
N ASN A 82 -6.34 -9.61 16.11
CA ASN A 82 -7.01 -9.80 17.40
C ASN A 82 -6.15 -9.48 18.64
N GLU A 83 -4.84 -9.20 18.48
CA GLU A 83 -3.91 -9.00 19.61
C GLU A 83 -4.19 -7.74 20.45
N SER A 84 -4.61 -6.64 19.82
CA SER A 84 -4.81 -5.36 20.50
C SER A 84 -5.83 -4.47 19.80
N TRP A 85 -6.23 -3.37 20.43
CA TRP A 85 -7.06 -2.36 19.76
C TRP A 85 -6.36 -1.75 18.54
N LEU A 86 -5.02 -1.61 18.59
CA LEU A 86 -4.23 -1.03 17.51
C LEU A 86 -4.17 -1.96 16.30
N THR A 87 -3.92 -3.25 16.50
CA THR A 87 -3.92 -4.24 15.40
C THR A 87 -5.29 -4.37 14.74
N ARG A 88 -6.38 -4.21 15.51
CA ARG A 88 -7.76 -4.16 14.95
C ARG A 88 -7.97 -2.91 14.10
N LEU A 89 -7.47 -1.76 14.55
CA LEU A 89 -7.54 -0.51 13.80
C LEU A 89 -6.75 -0.60 12.49
N ILE A 90 -5.56 -1.21 12.52
CA ILE A 90 -4.73 -1.41 11.32
C ILE A 90 -5.38 -2.39 10.34
N ASP A 91 -6.06 -3.46 10.81
CA ASP A 91 -6.84 -4.36 9.93
C ASP A 91 -7.94 -3.60 9.16
N MET A 92 -8.63 -2.66 9.83
CA MET A 92 -9.62 -1.79 9.18
C MET A 92 -8.97 -0.84 8.16
N GLU A 93 -7.79 -0.30 8.48
CA GLU A 93 -7.02 0.55 7.58
C GLU A 93 -6.58 -0.20 6.32
N TYR A 94 -6.11 -1.44 6.47
CA TYR A 94 -5.73 -2.31 5.35
C TYR A 94 -6.94 -2.60 4.46
N TRP A 95 -8.09 -2.89 5.06
CA TRP A 95 -9.32 -3.10 4.29
C TRP A 95 -9.70 -1.86 3.48
N LEU A 96 -9.54 -0.66 4.03
CA LEU A 96 -9.81 0.59 3.31
C LEU A 96 -8.79 0.87 2.20
N ALA A 97 -7.50 0.91 2.53
CA ALA A 97 -6.44 1.44 1.67
C ALA A 97 -5.83 0.39 0.71
N CYS A 98 -5.83 -0.87 1.11
CA CYS A 98 -5.24 -1.98 0.34
C CYS A 98 -6.29 -2.84 -0.36
N ASN A 99 -7.56 -2.81 0.07
CA ASN A 99 -8.62 -3.65 -0.51
C ASN A 99 -9.67 -2.81 -1.25
N GLU A 100 -10.53 -2.06 -0.55
CA GLU A 100 -11.64 -1.33 -1.21
C GLU A 100 -11.15 -0.28 -2.21
N GLU A 101 -10.14 0.53 -1.83
CA GLU A 101 -9.57 1.51 -2.75
C GLU A 101 -8.99 0.82 -4.01
N ARG A 102 -8.28 -0.30 -3.83
CA ARG A 102 -7.71 -1.06 -4.95
C ARG A 102 -8.79 -1.73 -5.79
N ALA A 103 -9.86 -2.21 -5.18
CA ALA A 103 -11.02 -2.74 -5.87
C ALA A 103 -11.72 -1.67 -6.72
N ALA A 104 -11.83 -0.43 -6.22
CA ALA A 104 -12.37 0.70 -6.97
C ALA A 104 -11.45 1.08 -8.14
N GLN A 105 -10.13 1.16 -7.90
CA GLN A 105 -9.14 1.49 -8.94
C GLN A 105 -9.04 0.41 -10.04
N ALA A 106 -9.18 -0.87 -9.67
CA ALA A 106 -9.19 -1.99 -10.60
C ALA A 106 -10.36 -1.93 -11.59
N ARG A 107 -11.46 -1.24 -11.28
CA ARG A 107 -12.55 -0.99 -12.25
C ARG A 107 -12.09 -0.18 -13.46
N PHE A 108 -10.99 0.55 -13.32
CA PHE A 108 -10.35 1.31 -14.39
C PHE A 108 -9.07 0.63 -14.88
N GLY A 109 -8.80 -0.62 -14.49
CA GLY A 109 -7.59 -1.36 -14.85
C GLY A 109 -6.30 -0.73 -14.32
N ALA A 110 -6.39 0.08 -13.26
CA ALA A 110 -5.30 0.93 -12.83
C ALA A 110 -5.20 1.03 -11.30
N VAL A 111 -5.02 -0.12 -10.64
CA VAL A 111 -4.56 -0.17 -9.25
C VAL A 111 -3.25 0.63 -9.14
N MET A 112 -3.24 1.68 -8.32
CA MET A 112 -2.10 2.60 -8.22
C MET A 112 -0.95 2.08 -7.34
N CYS A 113 -1.17 0.97 -6.62
CA CYS A 113 -0.17 0.30 -5.80
C CYS A 113 -0.57 -1.16 -5.59
N CYS A 114 0.08 -2.09 -6.27
CA CYS A 114 -0.02 -3.52 -5.99
C CYS A 114 0.81 -3.84 -4.74
N CYS A 115 0.17 -3.98 -3.59
CA CYS A 115 0.85 -4.08 -2.30
C CYS A 115 1.80 -5.30 -2.23
N GLY A 116 3.01 -5.07 -1.69
CA GLY A 116 4.11 -6.05 -1.65
C GLY A 116 3.81 -7.43 -1.03
N PRO A 117 2.94 -7.56 -0.01
CA PRO A 117 2.64 -8.87 0.59
C PRO A 117 2.02 -9.89 -0.36
N CYS A 118 1.31 -9.45 -1.41
CA CYS A 118 0.66 -10.35 -2.36
C CYS A 118 0.43 -9.65 -3.71
N ALA A 119 1.49 -9.59 -4.52
CA ALA A 119 1.43 -9.01 -5.86
C ALA A 119 2.12 -9.91 -6.88
N MET A 120 1.36 -10.36 -7.88
CA MET A 120 1.85 -11.14 -9.01
C MET A 120 2.12 -10.22 -10.20
N TYR A 121 3.25 -10.41 -10.85
CA TYR A 121 3.70 -9.62 -12.00
C TYR A 121 4.01 -10.52 -13.18
N ARG A 122 3.71 -10.05 -14.39
CA ARG A 122 4.14 -10.68 -15.64
C ARG A 122 5.65 -10.51 -15.77
N ARG A 123 6.41 -11.61 -15.77
CA ARG A 123 7.87 -11.55 -15.73
C ARG A 123 8.46 -10.86 -16.96
N SER A 124 7.93 -11.12 -18.15
CA SER A 124 8.42 -10.52 -19.39
C SER A 124 8.38 -9.00 -19.36
N ALA A 125 7.28 -8.41 -18.88
CA ALA A 125 7.16 -6.97 -18.65
C ALA A 125 8.08 -6.49 -17.52
N LEU A 126 8.11 -7.24 -16.41
CA LEU A 126 8.89 -6.87 -15.22
C LEU A 126 10.39 -6.76 -15.51
N VAL A 127 10.94 -7.71 -16.26
CA VAL A 127 12.37 -7.73 -16.66
C VAL A 127 12.75 -6.48 -17.46
N MET A 128 11.89 -6.02 -18.37
CA MET A 128 12.13 -4.80 -19.17
C MET A 128 12.14 -3.53 -18.31
N LEU A 129 11.56 -3.56 -17.12
CA LEU A 129 11.41 -2.42 -16.23
C LEU A 129 12.45 -2.40 -15.09
N LEU A 130 13.28 -3.44 -14.94
CA LEU A 130 14.19 -3.57 -13.79
C LEU A 130 15.19 -2.41 -13.66
N ASP A 131 15.70 -1.89 -14.78
CA ASP A 131 16.68 -0.80 -14.75
C ASP A 131 16.02 0.52 -14.28
N GLN A 132 14.79 0.79 -14.72
CA GLN A 132 13.98 1.93 -14.24
C GLN A 132 13.51 1.74 -12.80
N TYR A 133 13.25 0.47 -12.43
CA TYR A 133 12.89 0.11 -11.07
C TYR A 133 14.05 0.39 -10.12
N GLU A 134 15.28 -0.04 -10.47
CA GLU A 134 16.50 0.22 -9.70
C GLU A 134 16.76 1.73 -9.53
N SER A 135 16.70 2.46 -10.64
CA SER A 135 17.07 3.88 -10.75
C SER A 135 15.96 4.86 -10.35
N GLN A 136 15.22 4.59 -9.27
CA GLN A 136 14.25 5.56 -8.76
C GLN A 136 14.94 6.73 -8.06
N PHE A 137 14.85 7.93 -8.65
CA PHE A 137 15.34 9.17 -8.06
C PHE A 137 14.18 10.10 -7.68
N PHE A 138 14.35 10.81 -6.57
CA PHE A 138 13.50 11.94 -6.21
C PHE A 138 14.36 13.11 -5.73
N ARG A 139 14.18 14.27 -6.37
CA ARG A 139 14.99 15.48 -6.11
C ARG A 139 16.51 15.21 -6.13
N GLY A 140 16.96 14.40 -7.10
CA GLY A 140 18.38 14.07 -7.30
C GLY A 140 18.95 13.02 -6.33
N LYS A 141 18.14 12.44 -5.43
CA LYS A 141 18.59 11.38 -4.51
C LYS A 141 17.93 10.04 -4.83
N PRO A 142 18.66 8.91 -4.75
CA PRO A 142 18.06 7.59 -4.80
C PRO A 142 16.98 7.45 -3.73
N SER A 143 15.89 6.79 -4.07
CA SER A 143 14.79 6.54 -3.14
C SER A 143 14.67 5.06 -2.81
N ASP A 144 14.61 4.72 -1.53
CA ASP A 144 14.74 3.38 -0.97
C ASP A 144 13.44 2.84 -0.33
N PHE A 145 12.34 3.59 -0.42
CA PHE A 145 11.02 3.18 0.09
C PHE A 145 9.95 3.24 -1.01
N GLY A 146 8.84 2.53 -0.82
CA GLY A 146 7.69 2.59 -1.76
C GLY A 146 7.92 1.84 -3.06
N GLU A 147 8.66 0.74 -3.00
CA GLU A 147 9.00 -0.12 -4.15
C GLU A 147 7.77 -0.65 -4.89
N ASP A 148 6.76 -1.10 -4.13
CA ASP A 148 5.52 -1.67 -4.65
C ASP A 148 4.77 -0.67 -5.55
N ARG A 149 4.62 0.56 -5.05
CA ARG A 149 3.95 1.65 -5.77
C ARG A 149 4.75 2.06 -7.00
N HIS A 150 6.07 2.21 -6.87
CA HIS A 150 6.94 2.55 -8.00
C HIS A 150 6.83 1.52 -9.11
N LEU A 151 6.92 0.23 -8.77
CA LEU A 151 6.84 -0.85 -9.74
C LEU A 151 5.46 -0.90 -10.43
N THR A 152 4.39 -0.67 -9.67
CA THR A 152 3.03 -0.59 -10.21
C THR A 152 2.88 0.58 -11.19
N ILE A 153 3.43 1.75 -10.87
CA ILE A 153 3.42 2.91 -11.77
C ILE A 153 4.24 2.63 -13.04
N LEU A 154 5.37 1.94 -12.94
CA LEU A 154 6.15 1.55 -14.12
C LEU A 154 5.36 0.62 -15.04
N MET A 155 4.63 -0.35 -14.48
CA MET A 155 3.73 -1.22 -15.26
C MET A 155 2.66 -0.42 -16.00
N LEU A 156 2.01 0.52 -15.31
CA LEU A 156 1.00 1.40 -15.92
C LEU A 156 1.62 2.30 -17.00
N LYS A 157 2.82 2.86 -16.78
CA LYS A 157 3.55 3.66 -17.78
C LYS A 157 3.95 2.85 -19.00
N ALA A 158 4.21 1.56 -18.83
CA ALA A 158 4.48 0.63 -19.93
C ALA A 158 3.22 0.19 -20.69
N GLY A 159 2.04 0.71 -20.31
CA GLY A 159 0.77 0.44 -20.98
C GLY A 159 0.02 -0.80 -20.49
N PHE A 160 0.51 -1.45 -19.43
CA PHE A 160 -0.19 -2.59 -18.83
C PHE A 160 -1.26 -2.14 -17.85
N ARG A 161 -2.29 -2.98 -17.69
CA ARG A 161 -3.29 -2.87 -16.63
C ARG A 161 -2.77 -3.49 -15.33
N THR A 162 -3.25 -2.96 -14.22
CA THR A 162 -3.00 -3.46 -12.87
C THR A 162 -4.32 -3.73 -12.16
N GLU A 163 -4.47 -4.93 -11.62
CA GLU A 163 -5.76 -5.49 -11.20
C GLU A 163 -5.78 -5.88 -9.72
N TYR A 164 -6.99 -6.02 -9.16
CA TYR A 164 -7.24 -6.47 -7.79
C TYR A 164 -8.10 -7.73 -7.80
N VAL A 165 -7.68 -8.75 -7.05
CA VAL A 165 -8.36 -10.06 -6.96
C VAL A 165 -8.75 -10.31 -5.50
N PRO A 166 -10.04 -10.11 -5.12
CA PRO A 166 -10.49 -10.22 -3.72
C PRO A 166 -10.40 -11.63 -3.13
N SER A 167 -10.46 -12.67 -3.97
CA SER A 167 -10.38 -14.07 -3.55
C SER A 167 -8.96 -14.52 -3.22
N ALA A 168 -7.93 -13.85 -3.75
CA ALA A 168 -6.54 -14.14 -3.44
C ALA A 168 -6.15 -13.51 -2.09
N ILE A 169 -6.24 -14.27 -0.99
CA ILE A 169 -6.07 -13.72 0.36
C ILE A 169 -4.64 -13.92 0.88
N ALA A 170 -4.05 -12.84 1.41
CA ALA A 170 -2.79 -12.87 2.13
C ALA A 170 -2.92 -12.23 3.53
N ALA A 171 -2.39 -12.90 4.54
CA ALA A 171 -2.41 -12.47 5.93
C ALA A 171 -1.00 -12.06 6.37
N THR A 172 -0.80 -10.78 6.68
CA THR A 172 0.50 -10.21 7.07
C THR A 172 0.47 -9.72 8.52
N VAL A 173 1.60 -9.80 9.21
CA VAL A 173 1.74 -9.28 10.57
C VAL A 173 1.78 -7.76 10.55
N VAL A 174 0.97 -7.12 11.39
CA VAL A 174 0.97 -5.65 11.53
C VAL A 174 1.56 -5.22 12.88
N PRO A 175 2.08 -3.98 12.99
CA PRO A 175 2.63 -3.48 14.25
C PRO A 175 1.62 -3.52 15.40
N ASN A 176 2.04 -4.05 16.55
CA ASN A 176 1.25 -4.05 17.79
C ASN A 176 1.60 -2.89 18.75
N ARG A 177 2.49 -1.98 18.34
CA ARG A 177 2.89 -0.79 19.11
C ARG A 177 2.75 0.47 18.26
N LEU A 178 2.41 1.57 18.92
CA LEU A 178 2.13 2.84 18.26
C LEU A 178 3.35 3.43 17.53
N LYS A 179 4.55 3.40 18.14
CA LYS A 179 5.75 3.99 17.53
C LYS A 179 6.16 3.33 16.18
N PRO A 180 6.24 1.99 16.05
CA PRO A 180 6.45 1.36 14.75
C PRO A 180 5.31 1.64 13.74
N TYR A 181 4.06 1.66 14.20
CA TYR A 181 2.92 2.02 13.36
C TYR A 181 3.05 3.44 12.77
N LEU A 182 3.35 4.45 13.59
CA LEU A 182 3.52 5.83 13.11
C LEU A 182 4.66 5.95 12.09
N ARG A 183 5.78 5.26 12.31
CA ARG A 183 6.89 5.23 11.33
C ARG A 183 6.47 4.61 10.00
N GLN A 184 5.67 3.55 10.04
CA GLN A 184 5.12 2.92 8.85
C GLN A 184 4.19 3.88 8.09
N GLN A 185 3.30 4.55 8.81
CA GLN A 185 2.36 5.53 8.22
C GLN A 185 3.09 6.70 7.56
N LEU A 186 4.10 7.28 8.22
CA LEU A 186 4.90 8.35 7.64
C LEU A 186 5.65 7.90 6.38
N ARG A 187 6.19 6.67 6.38
CA ARG A 187 6.83 6.09 5.19
C ARG A 187 5.83 5.93 4.03
N TRP A 188 4.62 5.46 4.32
CA TRP A 188 3.55 5.31 3.33
C TRP A 188 3.06 6.64 2.77
N ALA A 189 2.87 7.65 3.62
CA ALA A 189 2.53 9.00 3.20
C ALA A 189 3.61 9.59 2.28
N ARG A 190 4.89 9.51 2.69
CA ARG A 190 6.03 9.98 1.88
C ARG A 190 6.10 9.31 0.51
N SER A 191 5.94 7.98 0.45
CA SER A 191 5.88 7.25 -0.82
C SER A 191 4.71 7.72 -1.68
N THR A 192 3.52 7.85 -1.09
CA THR A 192 2.31 8.21 -1.83
C THR A 192 2.43 9.60 -2.46
N PHE A 193 2.88 10.61 -1.70
CA PHE A 193 3.10 11.96 -2.26
C PHE A 193 4.17 11.97 -3.35
N ARG A 194 5.32 11.34 -3.11
CA ARG A 194 6.42 11.25 -4.08
C ARG A 194 5.96 10.60 -5.39
N ASP A 195 5.35 9.43 -5.29
CA ASP A 195 4.98 8.61 -6.44
C ASP A 195 3.79 9.20 -7.20
N THR A 196 2.85 9.86 -6.50
CA THR A 196 1.81 10.66 -7.15
C THR A 196 2.43 11.78 -7.99
N LEU A 197 3.43 12.49 -7.45
CA LEU A 197 4.11 13.56 -8.20
C LEU A 197 4.88 13.01 -9.42
N LEU A 198 5.59 11.89 -9.27
CA LEU A 198 6.30 11.20 -10.37
C LEU A 198 5.34 10.58 -11.40
N GLY A 199 4.11 10.27 -10.98
CA GLY A 199 3.02 9.71 -11.78
C GLY A 199 2.06 10.76 -12.33
N LEU A 200 2.23 12.06 -12.04
CA LEU A 200 1.22 13.08 -12.33
C LEU A 200 0.85 13.16 -13.82
N ARG A 201 1.82 12.96 -14.71
CA ARG A 201 1.61 12.96 -16.16
C ARG A 201 0.90 11.71 -16.69
N LEU A 202 0.92 10.61 -15.92
CA LEU A 202 0.24 9.36 -16.27
C LEU A 202 -1.27 9.45 -15.99
N LEU A 203 -1.66 10.10 -14.89
CA LEU A 203 -3.04 10.07 -14.38
C LEU A 203 -4.11 10.44 -15.42
N PRO A 204 -3.99 11.55 -16.18
CA PRO A 204 -5.02 11.92 -17.16
C PRO A 204 -5.20 10.89 -18.29
N GLY A 205 -4.16 10.09 -18.58
CA GLY A 205 -4.19 9.03 -19.59
C GLY A 205 -4.81 7.72 -19.10
N LEU A 206 -5.03 7.56 -17.79
CA LEU A 206 -5.66 6.36 -17.22
C LEU A 206 -7.19 6.52 -17.19
N ASN A 207 -7.70 7.38 -16.31
CA ASN A 207 -9.13 7.68 -16.19
C ASN A 207 -9.35 8.97 -15.40
N ARG A 208 -10.39 9.74 -15.76
CA ARG A 208 -10.74 10.99 -15.07
C ARG A 208 -11.16 10.78 -13.62
N PHE A 209 -11.97 9.76 -13.33
CA PHE A 209 -12.39 9.43 -11.96
C PHE A 209 -11.22 8.97 -11.11
N LEU A 210 -10.33 8.15 -11.66
CA LEU A 210 -9.09 7.76 -10.99
C LEU A 210 -8.19 8.97 -10.71
N THR A 211 -8.08 9.90 -11.65
CA THR A 211 -7.33 11.14 -11.46
C THR A 211 -7.90 11.94 -10.29
N LEU A 212 -9.23 12.11 -10.25
CA LEU A 212 -9.91 12.80 -9.15
C LEU A 212 -9.72 12.08 -7.81
N ASP A 213 -9.80 10.75 -7.78
CA ASP A 213 -9.53 9.93 -6.60
C ASP A 213 -8.10 10.17 -6.08
N VAL A 214 -7.09 10.00 -6.93
CA VAL A 214 -5.68 10.18 -6.56
C VAL A 214 -5.39 11.62 -6.11
N VAL A 215 -5.94 12.63 -6.81
CA VAL A 215 -5.80 14.04 -6.40
C VAL A 215 -6.48 14.29 -5.06
N GLY A 216 -7.71 13.80 -4.87
CA GLY A 216 -8.45 13.92 -3.62
C GLY A 216 -7.74 13.28 -2.44
N GLN A 217 -7.15 12.10 -2.63
CA GLN A 217 -6.37 11.41 -1.58
C GLN A 217 -5.11 12.18 -1.16
N ASN A 218 -4.48 12.92 -2.08
CA ASN A 218 -3.30 13.73 -1.76
C ASN A 218 -3.68 15.10 -1.18
N LEU A 219 -4.78 15.71 -1.65
CA LEU A 219 -5.26 17.00 -1.13
C LEU A 219 -5.93 16.88 0.24
N GLY A 220 -6.66 15.79 0.50
CA GLY A 220 -7.39 15.59 1.75
C GLY A 220 -6.56 15.79 3.01
N PRO A 221 -5.40 15.11 3.17
CA PRO A 221 -4.51 15.30 4.31
C PRO A 221 -3.96 16.74 4.43
N LEU A 222 -3.68 17.41 3.30
CA LEU A 222 -3.20 18.80 3.29
C LEU A 222 -4.29 19.77 3.74
N LEU A 223 -5.52 19.57 3.27
CA LEU A 223 -6.68 20.36 3.68
C LEU A 223 -6.99 20.14 5.17
N LEU A 224 -6.91 18.89 5.65
CA LEU A 224 -7.05 18.58 7.08
C LEU A 224 -5.98 19.30 7.91
N ALA A 225 -4.72 19.27 7.48
CA ALA A 225 -3.63 19.98 8.15
C ALA A 225 -3.90 21.50 8.21
N LEU A 226 -4.33 22.09 7.09
CA LEU A 226 -4.68 23.51 7.02
C LEU A 226 -5.88 23.84 7.94
N SER A 227 -6.91 22.98 7.98
CA SER A 227 -8.06 23.14 8.89
C SER A 227 -7.63 23.10 10.35
N VAL A 228 -6.71 22.22 10.73
CA VAL A 228 -6.18 22.15 12.11
C VAL A 228 -5.36 23.40 12.43
N LEU A 229 -4.49 23.85 11.53
CA LEU A 229 -3.68 25.06 11.73
C LEU A 229 -4.54 26.32 11.88
N THR A 230 -5.56 26.47 11.03
CA THR A 230 -6.51 27.59 11.10
C THR A 230 -7.35 27.55 12.39
N ALA A 231 -7.75 26.36 12.84
CA ALA A 231 -8.43 26.19 14.12
C ALA A 231 -7.56 26.59 15.33
N LEU A 232 -6.28 26.20 15.32
CA LEU A 232 -5.31 26.61 16.35
C LEU A 232 -5.07 28.12 16.32
N ALA A 233 -4.94 28.71 15.12
CA ALA A 233 -4.78 30.15 14.96
C ALA A 233 -6.01 30.92 15.46
N GLN A 234 -7.23 30.45 15.16
CA GLN A 234 -8.46 31.05 15.68
C GLN A 234 -8.45 31.06 17.22
N LEU A 235 -8.16 29.92 17.84
CA LEU A 235 -8.11 29.80 19.29
C LEU A 235 -7.06 30.75 19.89
N ALA A 236 -5.86 30.81 19.31
CA ALA A 236 -4.77 31.65 19.80
C ALA A 236 -5.04 33.15 19.65
N LEU A 237 -5.68 33.57 18.55
CA LEU A 237 -5.91 34.99 18.25
C LEU A 237 -7.18 35.56 18.89
N THR A 238 -8.22 34.74 19.06
CA THR A 238 -9.54 35.20 19.51
C THR A 238 -9.94 34.69 20.88
N GLY A 239 -9.23 33.68 21.42
CA GLY A 239 -9.63 32.96 22.63
C GLY A 239 -10.91 32.12 22.46
N THR A 240 -11.50 32.06 21.26
CA THR A 240 -12.74 31.30 21.01
C THR A 240 -12.44 29.88 20.52
N PRO A 241 -13.12 28.85 21.04
CA PRO A 241 -12.95 27.49 20.53
C PRO A 241 -13.42 27.36 19.07
N PRO A 242 -12.67 26.65 18.21
CA PRO A 242 -12.98 26.49 16.78
C PRO A 242 -14.06 25.42 16.53
N TRP A 243 -15.26 25.62 17.10
CA TRP A 243 -16.34 24.62 17.09
C TRP A 243 -16.74 24.15 15.70
N TRP A 244 -16.79 25.05 14.71
CA TRP A 244 -17.15 24.69 13.34
C TRP A 244 -16.15 23.73 12.71
N THR A 245 -14.86 23.95 12.90
CA THR A 245 -13.82 23.04 12.39
C THR A 245 -13.92 21.68 13.07
N VAL A 246 -14.10 21.65 14.40
CA VAL A 246 -14.26 20.41 15.16
C VAL A 246 -15.50 19.63 14.67
N LEU A 247 -16.65 20.30 14.55
CA LEU A 247 -17.89 19.71 14.07
C LEU A 247 -17.75 19.16 12.65
N MET A 248 -17.10 19.88 11.75
CA MET A 248 -16.87 19.44 10.38
C MET A 248 -15.99 18.18 10.33
N ILE A 249 -14.88 18.15 11.07
CA ILE A 249 -13.98 16.99 11.14
C ILE A 249 -14.71 15.77 11.69
N VAL A 250 -15.48 15.95 12.76
CA VAL A 250 -16.29 14.88 13.37
C VAL A 250 -17.34 14.39 12.38
N ALA A 251 -18.11 15.30 11.76
CA ALA A 251 -19.13 14.94 10.78
C ALA A 251 -18.56 14.16 9.59
N MET A 252 -17.48 14.66 8.97
CA MET A 252 -16.83 13.97 7.84
C MET A 252 -16.28 12.60 8.26
N THR A 253 -15.70 12.49 9.45
CA THR A 253 -15.20 11.21 9.99
C THR A 253 -16.35 10.22 10.19
N MET A 254 -17.46 10.66 10.78
CA MET A 254 -18.61 9.80 11.03
C MET A 254 -19.30 9.38 9.72
N ILE A 255 -19.41 10.28 8.75
CA ILE A 255 -19.93 9.95 7.41
C ILE A 255 -19.05 8.88 6.76
N ARG A 256 -17.72 9.09 6.75
CA ARG A 256 -16.77 8.12 6.21
C ARG A 256 -16.91 6.76 6.90
N CYS A 257 -16.87 6.72 8.23
CA CYS A 257 -16.97 5.47 8.99
C CYS A 257 -18.32 4.77 8.78
N SER A 258 -19.41 5.52 8.64
CA SER A 258 -20.75 4.97 8.39
C SER A 258 -20.86 4.36 7.00
N ILE A 259 -20.36 5.05 5.96
CA ILE A 259 -20.31 4.53 4.59
C ILE A 259 -19.50 3.24 4.56
N VAL A 260 -18.34 3.24 5.21
CA VAL A 260 -17.45 2.08 5.28
C VAL A 260 -18.11 0.92 6.03
N ALA A 261 -18.74 1.17 7.18
CA ALA A 261 -19.47 0.16 7.95
C ALA A 261 -20.62 -0.45 7.14
N PHE A 262 -21.36 0.37 6.39
CA PHE A 262 -22.43 -0.08 5.49
C PHE A 262 -21.88 -0.94 4.35
N ARG A 263 -20.82 -0.48 3.67
CA ARG A 263 -20.18 -1.18 2.55
C ARG A 263 -19.58 -2.52 2.99
N ALA A 264 -18.89 -2.54 4.12
CA ALA A 264 -18.30 -3.75 4.70
C ALA A 264 -19.34 -4.67 5.35
N ARG A 265 -20.57 -4.20 5.59
CA ARG A 265 -21.61 -4.86 6.40
C ARG A 265 -21.11 -5.22 7.80
N GLN A 266 -20.29 -4.36 8.40
CA GLN A 266 -19.63 -4.60 9.68
C GLN A 266 -19.56 -3.32 10.51
N LEU A 267 -20.24 -3.31 11.66
CA LEU A 267 -20.27 -2.15 12.56
C LEU A 267 -18.91 -1.79 13.17
N ARG A 268 -17.94 -2.73 13.17
CA ARG A 268 -16.59 -2.49 13.71
C ARG A 268 -15.90 -1.27 13.07
N PHE A 269 -16.22 -0.95 11.82
CA PHE A 269 -15.66 0.20 11.10
C PHE A 269 -16.10 1.56 11.67
N LEU A 270 -17.11 1.63 12.53
CA LEU A 270 -17.40 2.85 13.31
C LEU A 270 -16.23 3.19 14.26
N GLY A 271 -15.52 2.18 14.76
CA GLY A 271 -14.30 2.34 15.56
C GLY A 271 -13.11 2.90 14.76
N PHE A 272 -13.19 2.93 13.43
CA PHE A 272 -12.16 3.53 12.58
C PHE A 272 -12.07 5.05 12.77
N SER A 273 -13.04 5.69 13.41
CA SER A 273 -12.97 7.10 13.82
C SER A 273 -11.75 7.42 14.68
N LEU A 274 -11.23 6.45 15.43
CA LEU A 274 -9.98 6.57 16.20
C LEU A 274 -8.75 6.81 15.30
N HIS A 275 -8.79 6.36 14.04
CA HIS A 275 -7.74 6.64 13.05
C HIS A 275 -7.61 8.13 12.78
N THR A 276 -8.73 8.86 12.67
CA THR A 276 -8.70 10.33 12.50
C THR A 276 -8.02 11.01 13.68
N PHE A 277 -8.27 10.55 14.90
CA PHE A 277 -7.60 11.08 16.10
C PHE A 277 -6.08 10.87 16.01
N ILE A 278 -5.62 9.67 15.65
CA ILE A 278 -4.19 9.40 15.46
C ILE A 278 -3.60 10.30 14.36
N ASN A 279 -4.30 10.48 13.24
CA ASN A 279 -3.82 11.35 12.17
C ASN A 279 -3.61 12.79 12.66
N ILE A 280 -4.60 13.35 13.34
CA ILE A 280 -4.59 14.77 13.77
C ILE A 280 -3.52 15.01 14.84
N PHE A 281 -3.45 14.14 15.86
CA PHE A 281 -2.64 14.42 17.04
C PHE A 281 -1.24 13.79 16.99
N LEU A 282 -1.02 12.76 16.17
CA LEU A 282 0.23 12.00 16.17
C LEU A 282 0.95 11.98 14.83
N LEU A 283 0.25 12.09 13.69
CA LEU A 283 0.90 12.05 12.37
C LEU A 283 1.10 13.44 11.76
N LEU A 284 0.12 14.34 11.83
CA LEU A 284 0.27 15.70 11.34
C LEU A 284 1.44 16.48 11.97
N PRO A 285 1.75 16.32 13.28
CA PRO A 285 2.88 17.01 13.89
C PRO A 285 4.27 16.49 13.52
N LEU A 286 4.38 15.37 12.76
CA LEU A 286 5.63 14.66 12.47
C LEU A 286 6.07 14.78 11.01
#